data_AF-G2PH19-F1
#
_entry.id   AF-G2PH19-F1
#
_cell.length_a   1.000
_cell.length_b   1.000
_cell.length_c   1.000
_cell.angle_alpha   90.00
_cell.angle_beta   90.00
_cell.angle_gamma   90.00
#
_symmetry.space_group_name_H-M   'P 1'
#
loop_
_entity.id
_entity.type
_entity.pdbx_description
1 polymer ?
#
loop_
_entity_poly.entity_id
_entity_poly.type
_entity_poly.pdbx_seq_one_letter_code
_entity_poly.pdbx_strand_id
1 'polypeptide(L)'
;MLPDQDGQGWLLERRHVEALLALDSHPSLWALTMEQEDRYEGSAQKQDEREREQASRTLERIGEDEADRRAAAAADLHDGPTPDDPYALELQECPVCDYEAFSSDDGDELGMRVGTGECLVCHYRRSPAIANAIARQMEWERCWERD
;
A
#
# COMPACT_ATOMS: atom_id res chain seq x y z
N MET A 1 -55.63 -6.24 13.48
CA MET A 1 -55.66 -4.98 12.72
C MET A 1 -54.56 -4.11 13.31
N LEU A 2 -53.35 -4.26 12.76
CA LEU A 2 -52.16 -3.50 13.16
C LEU A 2 -52.21 -2.16 12.40
N PRO A 3 -51.93 -1.01 13.04
CA PRO A 3 -51.88 0.24 12.31
C PRO A 3 -50.59 0.28 11.47
N ASP A 4 -50.76 0.78 10.24
CA ASP A 4 -49.73 1.07 9.25
C ASP A 4 -48.54 1.81 9.87
N GLN A 5 -47.35 1.25 9.71
CA GLN A 5 -46.10 1.99 9.86
C GLN A 5 -45.85 2.74 8.55
N ASP A 6 -46.49 3.90 8.42
CA ASP A 6 -46.20 4.86 7.37
C ASP A 6 -44.72 5.25 7.41
N GLY A 7 -44.08 5.17 6.25
CA GLY A 7 -42.69 5.57 6.03
C GLY A 7 -42.47 7.04 6.35
N GLN A 8 -42.06 7.32 7.58
CA GLN A 8 -41.42 8.58 7.92
C GLN A 8 -39.99 8.54 7.39
N GLY A 9 -39.81 8.95 6.13
CA GLY A 9 -38.52 9.49 5.71
C GLY A 9 -38.23 10.68 6.62
N TRP A 10 -37.28 10.53 7.55
CA TRP A 10 -36.82 11.63 8.38
C TRP A 10 -36.26 12.70 7.44
N LEU A 11 -37.02 13.76 7.21
CA LEU A 11 -36.52 14.93 6.49
C LEU A 11 -35.36 15.49 7.29
N LEU A 12 -34.16 15.46 6.71
CA LEU A 12 -32.96 16.04 7.30
C LEU A 12 -33.18 17.55 7.53
N GLU A 13 -33.37 17.92 8.79
CA GLU A 13 -33.42 19.33 9.18
C GLU A 13 -32.01 19.93 9.22
N ARG A 14 -31.93 21.26 9.01
CA ARG A 14 -30.65 22.00 9.05
C ARG A 14 -29.87 21.77 10.35
N ARG A 15 -30.54 21.64 11.49
CA ARG A 15 -29.91 21.31 12.79
C ARG A 15 -29.19 19.96 12.79
N HIS A 16 -29.69 18.98 12.03
CA HIS A 16 -29.06 17.67 11.92
C HIS A 16 -27.79 17.75 11.06
N VAL A 17 -27.83 18.53 9.98
CA VAL A 17 -26.65 18.81 9.15
C VAL A 17 -25.59 19.58 9.95
N GLU A 18 -25.99 20.61 10.69
CA GLU A 18 -25.08 21.39 11.56
C GLU A 18 -24.47 20.52 12.65
N ALA A 19 -25.23 19.60 13.25
CA ALA A 19 -24.71 18.65 14.23
C ALA A 19 -23.70 17.68 13.62
N LEU A 20 -23.93 17.19 12.39
CA LEU A 20 -22.96 16.33 11.69
C LEU A 20 -21.69 17.08 11.32
N LEU A 21 -21.78 18.34 10.87
CA LEU A 21 -20.60 19.18 10.59
C LEU A 21 -19.81 19.52 11.87
N ALA A 22 -20.51 19.79 12.97
CA ALA A 22 -19.89 20.01 14.27
C ALA A 22 -19.20 18.75 14.80
N LEU A 23 -19.77 17.57 14.50
CA LEU A 23 -19.17 16.29 14.85
C LEU A 23 -17.96 15.98 13.97
N ASP A 24 -18.04 16.19 12.66
CA ASP A 24 -16.95 16.00 11.68
C ASP A 24 -15.71 16.85 12.00
N SER A 25 -15.93 18.08 12.46
CA SER A 25 -14.87 18.99 12.92
C SER A 25 -14.45 18.77 14.38
N HIS A 26 -15.02 17.78 15.08
CA HIS A 26 -14.76 17.58 16.50
C HIS A 26 -13.36 16.98 16.74
N PRO A 27 -12.48 17.63 17.54
CA PRO A 27 -11.10 17.17 17.75
C PRO A 27 -10.96 15.74 18.25
N SER A 28 -11.90 15.26 19.06
CA SER A 28 -11.89 13.87 19.56
C SER A 28 -12.12 12.84 18.45
N LEU A 29 -12.90 13.16 17.40
CA LEU A 29 -13.05 12.23 16.28
C LEU A 29 -11.77 12.19 15.44
N TRP A 30 -11.17 13.35 15.19
CA TRP A 30 -9.85 13.42 14.56
C TRP A 30 -8.81 12.60 15.32
N ALA A 31 -8.72 12.77 16.65
CA ALA A 31 -7.78 11.99 17.46
C ALA A 31 -8.03 10.47 17.38
N LEU A 32 -9.30 10.03 17.32
CA LEU A 32 -9.63 8.61 17.16
C LEU A 32 -9.25 8.07 15.78
N THR A 33 -9.48 8.84 14.71
CA THR A 33 -9.05 8.49 13.35
C THR A 33 -7.53 8.38 13.27
N MET A 34 -6.80 9.35 13.81
CA MET A 34 -5.33 9.32 13.87
C MET A 34 -4.82 8.08 14.61
N GLU A 35 -5.37 7.76 15.78
CA GLU A 35 -5.00 6.54 16.53
C GLU A 35 -5.32 5.24 15.77
N GLN A 36 -6.38 5.24 14.97
CA GLN A 36 -6.73 4.10 14.13
C GLN A 36 -5.73 3.94 12.98
N GLU A 37 -5.37 5.04 12.32
CA GLU A 37 -4.37 5.08 11.26
C GLU A 37 -3.00 4.64 11.79
N ASP A 38 -2.55 5.17 12.93
CA ASP A 38 -1.29 4.79 13.59
C ASP A 38 -1.23 3.29 13.88
N ARG A 39 -2.34 2.69 14.34
CA ARG A 39 -2.41 1.23 14.56
C ARG A 39 -2.34 0.45 13.27
N TYR A 40 -3.01 0.92 12.22
CA TYR A 40 -2.99 0.28 10.92
C TYR A 40 -1.58 0.33 10.32
N GLU A 41 -0.93 1.50 10.34
CA GLU A 41 0.44 1.68 9.89
C GLU A 41 1.42 0.83 10.70
N GLY A 42 1.31 0.85 12.03
CA GLY A 42 2.15 0.03 12.90
C GLY A 42 1.95 -1.47 12.67
N SER A 43 0.75 -1.91 12.31
CA SER A 43 0.48 -3.30 11.93
C SER A 43 1.08 -3.64 10.57
N ALA A 44 0.96 -2.74 9.58
CA ALA A 44 1.53 -2.93 8.26
C ALA A 44 3.06 -3.01 8.32
N GLN A 45 3.71 -2.15 9.09
CA GLN A 45 5.17 -2.17 9.30
C GLN A 45 5.64 -3.48 9.94
N LYS A 46 4.93 -3.97 10.97
CA LYS A 46 5.25 -5.26 11.59
C LYS A 46 5.05 -6.44 10.65
N GLN A 47 4.08 -6.37 9.75
CA GLN A 47 3.90 -7.39 8.72
C GLN A 47 5.05 -7.32 7.71
N ASP A 48 5.42 -6.13 7.26
CA ASP A 48 6.55 -5.92 6.33
C ASP A 48 7.85 -6.47 6.88
N GLU A 49 8.14 -6.21 8.16
CA GLU A 49 9.31 -6.75 8.86
C GLU A 49 9.34 -8.29 8.81
N ARG A 50 8.20 -8.94 9.03
CA ARG A 50 8.07 -10.40 8.93
C ARG A 50 8.28 -10.92 7.51
N GLU A 51 7.73 -10.22 6.51
CA GLU A 51 7.91 -10.57 5.09
C GLU A 51 9.39 -10.45 4.70
N ARG A 52 10.08 -9.40 5.15
CA ARG A 52 11.53 -9.23 4.95
C ARG A 52 12.33 -10.34 5.62
N GLU A 53 12.04 -10.64 6.89
CA GLU A 53 12.71 -11.75 7.59
C GLU A 53 12.52 -13.09 6.87
N GLN A 54 11.31 -13.36 6.39
CA GLN A 54 11.00 -14.57 5.63
C GLN A 54 11.75 -14.61 4.30
N ALA A 55 11.83 -13.48 3.60
CA ALA A 55 12.57 -13.36 2.36
C ALA A 55 14.08 -13.54 2.56
N SER A 56 14.66 -12.96 3.62
CA SER A 56 16.06 -13.18 3.99
C SER A 56 16.37 -14.65 4.27
N ARG A 57 15.51 -15.34 5.05
CA ARG A 57 15.65 -16.79 5.28
C ARG A 57 15.53 -17.60 3.99
N THR A 58 14.70 -17.12 3.06
CA THR A 58 14.57 -17.75 1.75
C THR A 58 15.85 -17.61 0.93
N LEU A 59 16.47 -16.43 0.92
CA LEU A 59 17.76 -16.18 0.27
C LEU A 59 18.88 -17.06 0.85
N GLU A 60 18.93 -17.22 2.16
CA GLU A 60 19.91 -18.10 2.82
C GLU A 60 19.73 -19.56 2.40
N ARG A 61 18.48 -20.03 2.31
CA ARG A 61 18.15 -21.39 1.86
C ARG A 61 18.41 -21.59 0.36
N ILE A 62 18.13 -20.53 -0.38
CA ILE A 62 18.54 -20.17 -1.73
C ILE A 62 19.90 -20.66 -2.21
N GLY A 63 20.91 -20.03 -1.59
CA GLY A 63 22.22 -19.83 -2.20
C GLY A 63 22.22 -18.73 -3.27
N GLU A 64 23.39 -18.12 -3.45
CA GLU A 64 23.63 -17.05 -4.44
C GLU A 64 23.41 -17.54 -5.88
N ASP A 65 23.90 -18.73 -6.23
CA ASP A 65 23.74 -19.31 -7.58
C ASP A 65 22.27 -19.49 -8.01
N GLU A 66 21.38 -19.79 -7.06
CA GLU A 66 19.94 -19.86 -7.32
C GLU A 66 19.34 -18.47 -7.44
N ALA A 67 19.75 -17.54 -6.57
CA ALA A 67 19.29 -16.17 -6.61
C ALA A 67 19.63 -15.49 -7.95
N ASP A 68 20.86 -15.65 -8.43
CA ASP A 68 21.32 -15.15 -9.73
C ASP A 68 20.50 -15.73 -10.88
N ARG A 69 20.23 -17.03 -10.85
CA ARG A 69 19.45 -17.68 -11.91
C ARG A 69 18.01 -17.18 -11.94
N ARG A 70 17.40 -16.96 -10.77
CA ARG A 70 16.06 -16.39 -10.66
C ARG A 70 16.03 -14.94 -11.13
N ALA A 71 17.03 -14.15 -10.75
CA ALA A 71 17.16 -12.76 -11.17
C ALA A 71 17.28 -12.67 -12.71
N ALA A 72 18.09 -13.53 -13.32
CA ALA A 72 18.22 -13.59 -14.77
C ALA A 72 16.90 -13.99 -15.48
N ALA A 73 16.05 -14.78 -14.83
CA ALA A 73 14.74 -15.17 -15.37
C ALA A 73 13.62 -14.17 -15.05
N ALA A 74 13.85 -13.17 -14.19
CA ALA A 74 12.81 -12.28 -13.70
C ALA A 74 12.16 -11.47 -14.82
N ALA A 75 12.95 -10.95 -15.76
CA ALA A 75 12.46 -10.17 -16.89
C ALA A 75 11.51 -10.96 -17.80
N ASP A 76 11.74 -12.26 -17.97
CA ASP A 76 10.89 -13.13 -18.79
C ASP A 76 9.59 -13.52 -18.09
N LEU A 77 9.55 -13.45 -16.75
CA LEU A 77 8.39 -13.81 -15.92
C LEU A 77 7.52 -12.61 -15.54
N HIS A 78 8.01 -11.39 -15.75
CA HIS A 78 7.31 -10.17 -15.37
C HIS A 78 6.40 -9.68 -16.51
N ASP A 79 5.12 -9.51 -16.19
CA ASP A 79 4.15 -8.85 -17.06
C ASP A 79 4.31 -7.32 -16.91
N GLY A 80 5.27 -6.77 -17.66
CA GLY A 80 5.56 -5.33 -17.67
C GLY A 80 4.59 -4.49 -18.50
N PRO A 81 4.92 -3.21 -18.75
CA PRO A 81 4.09 -2.30 -19.55
C PRO A 81 3.77 -2.87 -20.93
N THR A 82 2.48 -2.95 -21.27
CA THR A 82 1.99 -3.37 -22.59
C THR A 82 1.16 -2.27 -23.24
N PRO A 83 0.84 -2.34 -24.55
CA PRO A 83 -0.09 -1.38 -25.15
C PRO A 83 -1.48 -1.37 -24.50
N ASP A 84 -1.91 -2.50 -23.94
CA ASP A 84 -3.21 -2.65 -23.26
C ASP A 84 -3.15 -2.20 -21.79
N ASP A 85 -1.97 -2.25 -21.17
CA ASP A 85 -1.69 -1.67 -19.85
C ASP A 85 -0.39 -0.85 -19.85
N PRO A 86 -0.45 0.42 -20.28
CA PRO A 86 0.72 1.29 -20.36
C PRO A 86 1.17 1.82 -18.99
N TYR A 87 0.38 1.58 -17.92
CA TYR A 87 0.66 2.08 -16.58
C TYR A 87 1.26 1.04 -15.65
N ALA A 88 1.30 -0.23 -16.07
CA ALA A 88 2.04 -1.27 -15.37
C ALA A 88 3.48 -0.80 -15.08
N LEU A 89 3.99 -1.18 -13.92
CA LEU A 89 5.34 -0.82 -13.51
C LEU A 89 6.34 -1.81 -14.10
N GLU A 90 7.52 -1.32 -14.47
CA GLU A 90 8.66 -2.17 -14.79
C GLU A 90 9.14 -2.89 -13.51
N LEU A 91 9.97 -3.92 -13.69
CA LEU A 91 10.65 -4.58 -12.57
C LEU A 91 11.36 -3.55 -11.71
N GLN A 92 11.13 -3.65 -10.40
CA GLN A 92 11.77 -2.78 -9.43
C GLN A 92 12.91 -3.53 -8.72
N GLU A 93 13.83 -2.76 -8.16
CA GLU A 93 14.83 -3.29 -7.24
C GLU A 93 14.15 -3.79 -5.95
N CYS A 94 14.49 -5.02 -5.55
CA CYS A 94 13.99 -5.60 -4.32
C CYS A 94 14.82 -5.09 -3.13
N PRO A 95 14.20 -4.53 -2.07
CA PRO A 95 14.93 -4.00 -0.91
C PRO A 95 15.52 -5.08 0.02
N VAL A 96 15.43 -6.36 -0.36
CA VAL A 96 15.95 -7.50 0.43
C VAL A 96 17.11 -8.20 -0.28
N CYS A 97 17.03 -8.38 -1.59
CA CYS A 97 18.06 -9.08 -2.36
C CYS A 97 18.78 -8.20 -3.38
N ASP A 98 18.43 -6.91 -3.49
CA ASP A 98 19.05 -5.90 -4.37
C ASP A 98 19.04 -6.23 -5.89
N TYR A 99 18.34 -7.30 -6.28
CA TYR A 99 18.09 -7.60 -7.69
C TYR A 99 16.88 -6.83 -8.22
N GLU A 100 16.95 -6.42 -9.49
CA GLU A 100 15.83 -5.89 -10.28
C GLU A 100 14.87 -7.05 -10.64
N ALA A 101 14.11 -7.49 -9.66
CA ALA A 101 13.24 -8.67 -9.75
C ALA A 101 11.95 -8.54 -8.94
N PHE A 102 11.63 -7.34 -8.46
CA PHE A 102 10.37 -7.06 -7.79
C PHE A 102 9.28 -6.79 -8.83
N SER A 103 8.38 -7.76 -9.02
CA SER A 103 7.25 -7.64 -9.92
C SER A 103 6.09 -7.00 -9.17
N SER A 104 5.53 -5.95 -9.75
CA SER A 104 4.45 -5.18 -9.15
C SER A 104 3.16 -5.40 -9.93
N ASP A 105 2.08 -5.73 -9.22
CA ASP A 105 0.76 -5.92 -9.79
C ASP A 105 -0.03 -4.60 -9.81
N ASP A 106 0.37 -3.63 -8.98
CA ASP A 106 -0.25 -2.32 -8.86
C ASP A 106 0.78 -1.28 -8.36
N GLY A 107 0.46 0.01 -8.54
CA GLY A 107 1.25 1.14 -8.06
C GLY A 107 0.78 1.69 -6.71
N ASP A 108 1.44 2.76 -6.25
CA ASP A 108 1.01 3.55 -5.11
C ASP A 108 -0.06 4.57 -5.49
N GLU A 109 -0.83 5.00 -4.50
CA GLU A 109 -1.94 5.95 -4.67
C GLU A 109 -1.48 7.38 -5.04
N LEU A 110 -0.21 7.71 -4.82
CA LEU A 110 0.36 9.04 -5.08
C LEU A 110 1.05 9.15 -6.44
N GLY A 111 1.05 8.08 -7.24
CA GLY A 111 1.72 8.05 -8.54
C GLY A 111 3.24 8.19 -8.45
N MET A 112 3.83 7.84 -7.32
CA MET A 112 5.28 7.88 -7.07
C MET A 112 6.05 6.71 -7.69
N ARG A 113 5.31 5.79 -8.32
CA ARG A 113 5.79 4.57 -8.98
C ARG A 113 6.40 3.58 -7.98
N VAL A 114 5.83 3.47 -6.79
CA VAL A 114 6.17 2.44 -5.80
C VAL A 114 5.19 1.28 -5.95
N GLY A 115 5.68 0.11 -6.35
CA GLY A 115 4.80 -1.01 -6.65
C GLY A 115 4.41 -1.86 -5.45
N THR A 116 3.19 -2.40 -5.49
CA THR A 116 2.71 -3.49 -4.64
C THR A 116 2.93 -4.80 -5.38
N GLY A 117 3.47 -5.83 -4.71
CA GLY A 117 3.73 -7.10 -5.38
C GLY A 117 4.73 -7.97 -4.63
N GLU A 118 5.43 -8.82 -5.38
CA GLU A 118 6.37 -9.81 -4.85
C GLU A 118 7.69 -9.83 -5.64
N CYS A 119 8.79 -10.08 -4.93
CA CYS A 119 10.07 -10.38 -5.56
C CYS A 119 10.13 -11.82 -6.10
N LEU A 120 10.42 -11.96 -7.39
CA LEU A 120 10.56 -13.25 -8.08
C LEU A 120 11.79 -14.06 -7.62
N VAL A 121 12.72 -13.45 -6.87
CA VAL A 121 13.91 -14.10 -6.33
C VAL A 121 13.67 -14.58 -4.90
N CYS A 122 13.46 -13.64 -3.97
CA CYS A 122 13.41 -13.91 -2.53
C CYS A 122 11.98 -14.08 -1.97
N HIS A 123 10.95 -13.87 -2.79
CA HIS A 123 9.54 -13.86 -2.38
C HIS A 123 9.19 -12.83 -1.30
N TYR A 124 9.96 -11.74 -1.22
CA TYR A 124 9.55 -10.58 -0.43
C TYR A 124 8.28 -9.98 -1.03
N ARG A 125 7.23 -9.86 -0.21
CA ARG A 125 5.95 -9.27 -0.61
C ARG A 125 5.76 -7.90 0.02
N ARG A 126 5.60 -6.86 -0.81
CA ARG A 126 5.26 -5.50 -0.36
C ARG A 126 3.75 -5.32 -0.41
N SER A 127 3.17 -4.90 0.71
CA SER A 127 1.73 -4.58 0.77
C SER A 127 1.43 -3.16 0.27
N PRO A 128 0.17 -2.85 -0.14
CA PRO A 128 -0.23 -1.50 -0.52
C PRO A 128 0.06 -0.45 0.54
N ALA A 129 -0.17 -0.78 1.82
CA ALA A 129 0.08 0.13 2.93
C ALA A 129 1.57 0.55 3.01
N ILE A 130 2.48 -0.37 2.70
CA ILE A 130 3.92 -0.10 2.68
C ILE A 130 4.32 0.66 1.41
N ALA A 131 3.77 0.28 0.25
CA ALA A 131 3.99 1.02 -0.99
C ALA A 131 3.57 2.50 -0.83
N ASN A 132 2.38 2.75 -0.28
CA ASN A 132 1.86 4.09 0.01
C ASN A 132 2.68 4.83 1.08
N ALA A 133 3.21 4.14 2.09
CA ALA A 133 4.10 4.76 3.08
C ALA A 133 5.42 5.24 2.45
N ILE A 134 6.03 4.42 1.59
CA ILE A 134 7.24 4.80 0.84
C ILE A 134 6.93 5.96 -0.12
N ALA A 135 5.80 5.89 -0.82
CA ALA A 135 5.36 6.96 -1.71
C ALA A 135 5.16 8.30 -0.98
N ARG A 136 4.51 8.28 0.20
CA ARG A 136 4.34 9.47 1.06
C ARG A 136 5.68 10.05 1.48
N GLN A 137 6.65 9.20 1.84
CA GLN A 137 8.01 9.63 2.17
C GLN A 137 8.68 10.33 0.98
N MET A 138 8.62 9.73 -0.22
CA MET A 138 9.19 10.33 -1.43
C MET A 138 8.50 11.65 -1.81
N GLU A 139 7.18 11.77 -1.61
CA GLU A 139 6.45 13.02 -1.84
C GLU A 139 6.90 14.12 -0.88
N TRP A 140 7.06 13.79 0.41
CA TRP A 140 7.61 14.72 1.38
C TRP A 140 9.00 15.20 0.97
N GLU A 141 9.92 14.30 0.61
CA GLU A 141 11.27 14.65 0.14
C GLU A 141 11.21 15.61 -1.05
N ARG A 142 10.35 15.35 -2.05
CA ARG A 142 10.14 16.26 -3.20
C ARG A 142 9.61 17.63 -2.81
N CYS A 143 8.73 17.71 -1.82
CA CYS A 143 8.20 18.99 -1.33
C CYS A 143 9.27 19.79 -0.59
N TRP A 144 10.09 19.12 0.24
CA TRP A 144 11.19 19.76 0.96
C TRP A 144 12.28 20.31 0.04
N GLU A 145 12.57 19.67 -1.09
CA GLU A 145 13.54 20.17 -2.07
C GLU A 145 13.07 21.40 -2.85
N ARG A 146 11.76 21.68 -2.84
CA ARG A 146 11.15 22.80 -3.57
C ARG A 146 11.02 24.09 -2.76
N ASP A 147 11.19 24.00 -1.44
CA ASP A 147 11.14 25.12 -0.49
C ASP A 147 12.55 25.67 -0.18
#